data_AF-A0A4Y2XC60-F1
#
_entry.id   AF-A0A4Y2XC60-F1
#
_cell.length_a   1.000
_cell.length_b   1.000
_cell.length_c   1.000
_cell.angle_alpha   90.00
_cell.angle_beta   90.00
_cell.angle_gamma   90.00
#
_symmetry.space_group_name_H-M   'P 1'
#
loop_
_entity.id
_entity.type
_entity.pdbx_description
1 polymer ?
#
loop_
_entity_poly.entity_id
_entity_poly.type
_entity_poly.pdbx_seq_one_letter_code
_entity_poly.pdbx_strand_id
1 'polypeptide(L)'
;MARQAIAKLCNMFENGCAYVDDAYCEGRPSTSTNAENVARVNERILANRCSTVDEIANELDILYGSVHKIIVDHLEFLKICA
;
A
#
# COMPACT_ATOMS: atom_id res chain seq x y z
N MET A 1 21.68 -15.17 -17.75
CA MET A 1 20.85 -14.77 -16.59
C MET A 1 20.62 -15.93 -15.61
N ALA A 2 20.00 -17.05 -16.01
CA ALA A 2 19.65 -18.15 -15.08
C ALA A 2 20.84 -18.78 -14.32
N ARG A 3 21.97 -19.06 -14.99
CA ARG A 3 23.15 -19.70 -14.35
C ARG A 3 23.76 -18.85 -13.22
N GLN A 4 23.70 -17.52 -13.35
CA GLN A 4 24.20 -16.57 -12.35
C GLN A 4 23.29 -16.50 -11.13
N ALA A 5 21.97 -16.53 -11.35
CA ALA A 5 20.99 -16.58 -10.27
C ALA A 5 21.09 -17.89 -9.47
N ILE A 6 21.26 -19.03 -10.16
CA ILE A 6 21.46 -20.33 -9.52
C ILE A 6 22.75 -20.34 -8.68
N ALA A 7 23.86 -19.82 -9.23
CA ALA A 7 25.12 -19.73 -8.49
C ALA A 7 25.00 -18.85 -7.23
N LYS A 8 24.27 -17.73 -7.32
CA LYS A 8 24.00 -16.86 -6.16
C LYS A 8 23.17 -17.58 -5.09
N LEU A 9 22.12 -18.30 -5.49
CA LEU A 9 21.30 -19.11 -4.59
C LEU A 9 22.12 -20.20 -3.90
N CYS A 10 22.95 -20.95 -4.64
CA CYS A 10 23.83 -21.96 -4.07
C CYS A 10 24.79 -21.34 -3.03
N ASN A 11 25.40 -20.19 -3.34
CA ASN A 11 26.28 -19.52 -2.40
C ASN A 11 25.56 -19.01 -1.15
N MET A 12 24.35 -18.46 -1.29
CA MET A 12 23.53 -18.04 -0.14
C MET A 12 23.19 -19.23 0.76
N PHE A 13 22.85 -20.38 0.16
CA PHE A 13 22.55 -21.62 0.89
C PHE A 13 23.78 -22.17 1.62
N GLU A 14 24.93 -22.26 0.95
CA GLU A 14 26.21 -22.69 1.55
C GLU A 14 26.65 -21.79 2.71
N ASN A 15 26.36 -20.49 2.63
CA ASN A 15 26.63 -19.52 3.69
C ASN A 15 25.60 -19.56 4.83
N GLY A 16 24.68 -20.53 4.85
CA GLY A 16 23.71 -20.73 5.92
C GLY A 16 22.44 -19.87 5.84
N CYS A 17 22.17 -19.22 4.70
CA CYS A 17 20.90 -18.52 4.50
C CYS A 17 19.78 -19.54 4.26
N ALA A 18 18.93 -19.74 5.28
CA ALA A 18 17.76 -20.61 5.21
C ALA A 18 16.48 -19.90 4.73
N TYR A 19 16.56 -18.59 4.44
CA TYR A 19 15.41 -17.79 4.03
C TYR A 19 15.10 -18.03 2.55
N VAL A 20 13.91 -18.56 2.28
CA VAL A 20 13.43 -18.87 0.93
C VAL A 20 12.71 -17.68 0.29
N ASP A 21 12.26 -16.74 1.11
CA ASP A 21 11.48 -15.59 0.67
C ASP A 21 12.39 -14.49 0.11
N ASP A 22 11.83 -13.64 -0.75
CA ASP A 22 12.61 -12.61 -1.41
C ASP A 22 13.06 -11.55 -0.40
N ALA A 23 14.26 -11.00 -0.63
CA ALA A 23 14.69 -9.84 0.14
C ALA A 23 13.71 -8.68 -0.11
N TYR A 24 13.50 -7.86 0.92
CA TYR A 24 12.66 -6.67 0.80
C TYR A 24 13.05 -5.86 -0.44
N CYS A 25 12.07 -5.67 -1.33
CA CYS A 25 12.20 -4.83 -2.51
C CYS A 25 11.26 -3.65 -2.34
N GLU A 26 11.82 -2.43 -2.37
CA GLU A 26 11.01 -1.21 -2.47
C GLU A 26 10.26 -1.24 -3.81
N GLY A 27 8.98 -1.57 -3.75
CA GLY A 27 8.10 -1.53 -4.92
C GLY A 27 7.94 -0.09 -5.45
N ARG A 28 7.40 0.06 -6.65
CA ARG A 28 7.08 1.39 -7.19
C ARG A 28 6.06 2.08 -6.27
N PRO A 29 6.35 3.31 -5.78
CA PRO A 29 5.39 4.04 -4.97
C PRO A 29 4.13 4.34 -5.80
N SER A 30 2.96 4.09 -5.21
CA SER A 30 1.68 4.42 -5.84
C SER A 30 1.57 5.93 -6.01
N THR A 31 1.38 6.40 -7.24
CA THR A 31 1.29 7.84 -7.56
C THR A 31 0.12 8.54 -6.88
N SER A 32 -0.92 7.79 -6.55
CA SER A 32 -2.14 8.30 -5.95
C SER A 32 -2.08 8.35 -4.41
N THR A 33 -1.10 7.69 -3.79
CA THR A 33 -0.91 7.69 -2.32
C THR A 33 0.12 8.75 -1.91
N ASN A 34 -0.05 9.97 -2.40
CA ASN A 34 0.79 11.10 -2.04
C ASN A 34 0.24 11.82 -0.78
N ALA A 35 1.06 12.65 -0.14
CA ALA A 35 0.67 13.34 1.10
C ALA A 35 -0.52 14.29 0.92
N GLU A 36 -0.67 14.89 -0.27
CA GLU A 36 -1.79 15.77 -0.61
C GLU A 36 -3.13 15.02 -0.62
N ASN A 37 -3.17 13.86 -1.28
CA ASN A 37 -4.35 13.01 -1.34
C ASN A 37 -4.70 12.45 0.03
N VAL A 38 -3.71 12.11 0.86
CA VAL A 38 -3.92 11.69 2.25
C VAL A 38 -4.60 12.81 3.04
N ALA A 39 -4.14 14.05 2.91
CA ALA A 39 -4.75 15.20 3.57
C ALA A 39 -6.19 15.45 3.09
N ARG A 40 -6.43 15.45 1.76
CA ARG A 40 -7.76 15.66 1.18
C ARG A 40 -8.77 14.58 1.63
N VAL A 41 -8.36 13.32 1.65
CA VAL A 41 -9.20 12.21 2.15
C VAL A 41 -9.50 12.40 3.64
N ASN A 42 -8.51 12.77 4.44
CA ASN A 42 -8.70 13.00 5.87
C ASN A 42 -9.69 14.15 6.15
N GLU A 43 -9.51 15.30 5.48
CA GLU A 43 -10.42 16.44 5.58
C GLU A 43 -11.86 16.05 5.21
N ARG A 44 -12.02 15.26 4.14
CA ARG A 44 -13.34 14.80 3.71
C ARG A 44 -14.02 13.91 4.75
N ILE A 45 -13.28 12.98 5.36
CA ILE A 45 -13.80 12.09 6.42
C ILE A 45 -14.15 12.88 7.68
N LEU A 46 -13.33 13.87 8.05
CA LEU A 46 -13.60 14.73 9.20
C LEU A 46 -14.85 15.61 8.98
N ALA A 47 -15.12 16.02 7.73
CA ALA A 47 -16.33 16.74 7.37
C ALA A 47 -17.59 15.86 7.40
N ASN A 48 -17.50 14.61 6.95
CA ASN A 48 -18.60 13.64 7.04
C ASN A 48 -18.08 12.21 7.31
N ARG A 49 -18.16 11.79 8.57
CA ARG A 49 -17.62 10.49 9.00
C ARG A 49 -18.40 9.28 8.47
N CYS A 50 -19.64 9.49 7.99
CA CYS A 50 -20.48 8.44 7.41
C CYS A 50 -20.29 8.28 5.90
N SER A 51 -19.37 9.04 5.28
CA SER A 51 -19.15 8.93 3.84
C SER A 51 -18.59 7.57 3.42
N THR A 52 -19.08 7.08 2.30
CA THR A 52 -18.60 5.81 1.72
C THR A 52 -17.28 6.03 0.97
N VAL A 53 -16.49 4.96 0.81
CA VAL A 53 -15.24 5.02 0.04
C VAL A 53 -15.51 5.46 -1.41
N ASP A 54 -16.65 5.05 -1.97
CA ASP A 54 -17.07 5.41 -3.33
C ASP A 54 -17.38 6.91 -3.47
N GLU A 55 -18.11 7.48 -2.51
CA GLU A 55 -18.36 8.94 -2.47
C GLU A 55 -17.06 9.74 -2.45
N ILE A 56 -16.12 9.35 -1.57
CA ILE A 56 -14.82 10.04 -1.44
C ILE A 56 -13.99 9.89 -2.72
N ALA A 57 -14.00 8.71 -3.33
CA ALA A 57 -13.30 8.44 -4.58
C ALA A 57 -13.82 9.30 -5.73
N ASN A 58 -15.14 9.37 -5.89
CA ASN A 58 -15.78 10.17 -6.94
C ASN A 58 -15.57 11.68 -6.74
N GLU A 59 -15.59 12.16 -5.49
CA GLU A 59 -15.44 13.58 -5.19
C GLU A 59 -14.00 14.08 -5.35
N LEU A 60 -13.02 13.26 -4.95
CA LEU A 60 -11.60 13.64 -5.00
C LEU A 60 -10.90 13.26 -6.32
N ASP A 61 -11.62 12.59 -7.23
CA ASP A 61 -11.12 11.98 -8.48
C ASP A 61 -9.92 11.05 -8.21
N ILE A 62 -10.06 10.19 -7.20
CA ILE A 62 -9.04 9.21 -6.80
C ILE A 62 -9.60 7.82 -7.03
N LEU A 63 -8.75 6.91 -7.53
CA LEU A 63 -9.12 5.51 -7.67
C LEU A 63 -9.57 4.92 -6.33
N TYR A 64 -10.72 4.25 -6.34
CA TYR A 64 -11.32 3.61 -5.16
C TYR A 64 -10.31 2.82 -4.32
N GLY A 65 -9.51 1.96 -4.95
CA GLY A 65 -8.52 1.14 -4.25
C GLY A 65 -7.43 1.96 -3.55
N SER A 66 -7.11 3.14 -4.08
CA SER A 66 -6.16 4.04 -3.43
C SER A 66 -6.78 4.79 -2.27
N VAL A 67 -8.04 5.24 -2.38
CA VAL A 67 -8.76 5.83 -1.25
C VAL A 67 -8.86 4.81 -0.12
N HIS A 68 -9.22 3.57 -0.43
CA HIS A 68 -9.25 2.49 0.54
C HIS A 68 -7.89 2.30 1.24
N LYS A 69 -6.81 2.26 0.44
CA LYS A 69 -5.45 2.15 0.96
C LYS A 69 -5.07 3.33 1.86
N ILE A 70 -5.42 4.56 1.48
CA ILE A 70 -5.19 5.76 2.30
C ILE A 70 -5.93 5.65 3.64
N ILE A 71 -7.21 5.26 3.61
CA ILE A 71 -8.05 5.15 4.81
C ILE A 71 -7.47 4.12 5.80
N VAL A 72 -7.08 2.95 5.30
CA VAL A 72 -6.62 1.83 6.15
C VAL A 72 -5.14 1.98 6.53
N ASP A 73 -4.25 2.18 5.56
CA ASP A 73 -2.80 2.10 5.78
C ASP A 73 -2.21 3.43 6.28
N HIS A 74 -2.80 4.57 5.91
CA HIS A 74 -2.23 5.90 6.22
C HIS A 74 -2.99 6.65 7.32
N LEU A 75 -4.32 6.51 7.38
CA LEU A 75 -5.16 7.18 8.37
C LEU A 75 -5.61 6.23 9.50
N GLU A 76 -5.37 4.93 9.34
CA GLU A 76 -5.71 3.89 10.33
C GLU A 76 -7.19 3.90 10.76
N PHE A 77 -8.07 4.36 9.86
CA PHE A 77 -9.51 4.36 10.10
C PHE A 77 -10.11 2.99 9.82
N LEU A 78 -11.04 2.58 10.68
CA LEU A 78 -11.78 1.33 10.55
C LEU A 78 -13.25 1.60 10.30
N LYS A 79 -13.88 0.75 9.47
CA LYS A 79 -15.32 0.79 9.26
C LYS A 79 -16.04 0.35 10.54
N ILE A 80 -16.89 1.22 11.06
CA ILE A 80 -17.77 0.89 12.18
C ILE A 80 -19.09 0.35 11.61
N CYS A 81 -19.50 -0.83 12.06
CA CYS A 81 -20.82 -1.41 11.75
C CYS A 81 -21.60 -1.62 13.05
N ALA A 82 -22.92 -1.45 12.99
CA ALA A 82 -23.86 -1.74 14.07
C ALA A 82 -24.60 -3.06 13.80
#